data_AF-A0A5C8MA86-F1
#
_entry.id   AF-A0A5C8MA86-F1
#
_cell.length_a   1.000
_cell.length_b   1.000
_cell.length_c   1.000
_cell.angle_alpha   90.00
_cell.angle_beta   90.00
_cell.angle_gamma   90.00
#
_symmetry.space_group_name_H-M   'P 1'
#
loop_
_entity.id
_entity.type
_entity.pdbx_description
1 polymer ?
#
loop_
_entity_poly.entity_id
_entity_poly.type
_entity_poly.pdbx_seq_one_letter_code
_entity_poly.pdbx_strand_id
1 'polypeptide(L)' 'EGTGRPILYGTTKEFLDYFGLKTLEELPPLPELQGDDEVEKEADLFFEKFEENFNEST' A
#
# COMPACT_ATOMS: atom_id res chain seq x y z
N GLU A 1 -21.66 19.47 -7.86
CA GLU A 1 -21.40 18.21 -8.60
C GLU A 1 -19.93 18.19 -8.98
N GLY A 2 -19.15 17.26 -8.41
CA GLY A 2 -17.69 17.21 -8.61
C GLY A 2 -17.32 16.66 -9.99
N THR A 3 -16.47 17.37 -10.70
CA THR A 3 -15.97 17.00 -12.02
C THR A 3 -15.21 15.67 -11.96
N GLY A 4 -15.46 14.77 -12.91
CA GLY A 4 -14.66 13.56 -13.12
C GLY A 4 -15.34 12.22 -12.88
N ARG A 5 -16.48 12.17 -12.17
CA ARG A 5 -17.32 10.96 -11.92
C ARG A 5 -16.50 9.65 -11.93
N PRO A 6 -15.55 9.48 -11.00
CA PRO A 6 -14.64 8.35 -11.03
C PRO A 6 -15.42 7.03 -10.93
N ILE A 7 -14.95 6.02 -11.65
CA ILE A 7 -15.50 4.67 -11.56
C ILE A 7 -15.01 4.05 -10.25
N LEU A 8 -15.94 3.61 -9.42
CA LEU A 8 -15.64 2.85 -8.21
C LEU A 8 -15.67 1.36 -8.55
N TYR A 9 -14.58 0.67 -8.23
CA TYR A 9 -14.49 -0.78 -8.36
C TYR A 9 -14.81 -1.45 -7.03
N GLY A 10 -15.39 -2.65 -7.12
CA GLY A 10 -15.72 -3.50 -5.98
C GLY A 10 -15.76 -4.95 -6.42
N THR A 11 -15.84 -5.85 -5.44
CA THR A 11 -16.00 -7.29 -5.68
C THR A 11 -17.45 -7.63 -6.04
N THR A 12 -17.65 -8.79 -6.69
CA THR A 12 -18.97 -9.32 -7.04
C THR A 12 -19.29 -10.57 -6.23
N LYS A 13 -20.51 -11.10 -6.38
CA LYS A 13 -20.84 -12.41 -5.82
C LYS A 13 -20.06 -13.54 -6.49
N GLU A 14 -19.78 -13.44 -7.79
CA GLU A 14 -18.97 -14.44 -8.50
C GLU A 14 -17.53 -14.48 -7.97
N PHE A 15 -16.98 -13.34 -7.52
CA PHE A 15 -15.71 -13.32 -6.80
C PHE A 15 -15.78 -14.22 -5.55
N LEU A 16 -16.83 -14.07 -4.73
CA LEU A 16 -16.99 -14.90 -3.52
C LEU A 16 -17.09 -16.39 -3.87
N ASP A 17 -17.92 -16.74 -4.85
CA ASP A 17 -18.08 -18.12 -5.31
C ASP A 17 -16.78 -18.72 -5.87
N TYR A 18 -16.01 -17.92 -6.64
CA TYR A 18 -14.74 -18.35 -7.21
C TYR A 18 -13.68 -18.62 -6.13
N PHE A 19 -13.62 -17.79 -5.09
CA PHE A 19 -12.72 -17.97 -3.95
C PHE A 19 -13.29 -18.91 -2.87
N GLY A 20 -14.52 -19.41 -3.03
CA GLY A 20 -15.17 -20.31 -2.06
C GLY A 20 -15.55 -19.63 -0.74
N LEU A 21 -15.74 -18.30 -0.76
CA LEU A 21 -16.07 -17.49 0.40
C LEU A 21 -17.59 -17.32 0.51
N LYS A 22 -18.13 -17.33 1.73
CA LYS A 22 -19.53 -16.95 1.97
C LYS A 22 -19.68 -15.45 2.15
N THR A 23 -18.67 -14.82 2.76
CA THR A 23 -18.65 -13.39 3.06
C THR A 23 -17.24 -12.82 2.97
N LEU A 24 -17.10 -11.49 2.92
CA LEU A 24 -15.79 -10.82 2.80
C LEU A 24 -14.96 -10.91 4.08
N GLU A 25 -15.57 -11.16 5.23
CA GLU A 25 -14.90 -11.30 6.53
C GLU A 25 -14.11 -12.62 6.63
N GLU A 26 -14.36 -13.58 5.74
CA GLU A 26 -13.60 -14.83 5.65
C GLU A 26 -12.26 -14.66 4.93
N LEU A 27 -11.98 -13.47 4.37
CA LEU A 27 -10.67 -13.18 3.77
C LEU A 27 -9.57 -13.21 4.84
N PRO A 28 -8.37 -13.72 4.49
CA PRO A 28 -7.23 -13.62 5.39
C PRO A 28 -6.97 -12.15 5.73
N PRO A 29 -6.57 -11.84 6.97
CA PRO A 29 -6.25 -10.48 7.35
C PRO A 29 -5.14 -9.95 6.44
N LEU A 30 -5.17 -8.64 6.16
CA LEU A 30 -4.05 -8.02 5.49
C LEU A 30 -2.79 -8.25 6.34
N PRO A 31 -1.64 -8.54 5.70
CA PRO A 31 -0.37 -8.49 6.40
C PRO A 31 -0.30 -7.17 7.17
N GLU A 32 0.29 -7.20 8.36
CA GLU A 32 0.66 -5.95 9.02
C GLU A 32 1.46 -5.16 7.98
N LEU A 33 0.97 -3.96 7.66
CA LEU A 33 1.81 -3.00 6.95
C LEU A 33 3.08 -2.96 7.77
N GLN A 34 4.23 -3.23 7.14
CA GLN A 34 5.54 -2.95 7.71
C GLN A 34 5.38 -1.62 8.46
N GLY A 35 5.46 -1.68 9.80
CA GLY A 35 4.96 -0.60 10.65
C GLY A 35 5.58 0.72 10.23
N ASP A 36 4.99 1.86 10.61
CA ASP A 36 5.56 3.18 10.29
C ASP A 36 7.09 3.21 10.51
N ASP A 37 7.61 2.47 11.50
CA ASP A 37 9.03 2.19 11.77
C ASP A 37 9.88 1.69 10.58
N GLU A 38 9.37 0.81 9.71
CA GLU A 38 10.10 0.29 8.54
C GLU A 38 10.11 1.31 7.39
N VAL A 39 9.00 2.04 7.21
CA VAL A 39 8.91 3.13 6.25
C VAL A 39 9.78 4.32 6.68
N GLU A 40 9.81 4.64 7.98
CA GLU A 40 10.69 5.66 8.56
C GLU A 40 12.16 5.28 8.38
N LYS A 41 12.54 4.03 8.67
CA LYS A 41 13.91 3.55 8.45
C LYS A 41 14.32 3.59 6.98
N GLU A 42 13.43 3.24 6.06
CA GLU A 42 13.72 3.31 4.63
C GLU A 42 13.90 4.77 4.18
N ALA A 43 13.09 5.70 4.73
CA ALA A 43 13.23 7.13 4.48
C ALA A 43 14.56 7.68 5.04
N ASP A 44 14.91 7.35 6.29
CA ASP A 44 16.16 7.78 6.92
C ASP A 44 17.39 7.30 6.14
N LEU A 45 17.44 6.02 5.75
CA LEU A 45 18.52 5.45 4.93
C LEU A 45 18.61 6.12 3.54
N PHE A 46 17.49 6.55 2.98
CA PHE A 46 17.45 7.29 1.73
C PHE A 46 18.04 8.70 1.88
N PHE A 47 17.68 9.41 2.96
CA PHE A 47 18.19 10.77 3.21
C PHE A 47 19.68 10.78 3.53
N GLU A 48 20.19 9.84 4.34
CA GLU A 48 21.63 9.72 4.63
C GLU A 48 22.45 9.55 3.34
N LYS A 49 22.04 8.60 2.48
CA LYS A 49 22.70 8.38 1.18
C LYS A 49 22.60 9.58 0.25
N PHE A 50 21.49 10.33 0.31
CA PHE A 50 21.32 11.52 -0.50
C PHE A 50 22.28 12.64 -0.07
N GLU A 51 22.44 12.87 1.24
CA GLU A 51 23.39 13.84 1.78
C GLU A 51 24.85 13.45 1.52
N GLU A 52 25.19 12.16 1.62
CA GLU A 52 26.54 11.66 1.28
C GLU A 52 26.91 11.96 -0.18
N ASN A 53 26.00 11.67 -1.13
CA ASN A 53 26.24 11.93 -2.55
C ASN A 53 26.38 13.42 -2.89
N PHE A 54 25.66 14.29 -2.15
CA PHE A 54 25.74 15.73 -2.36
C PHE A 54 27.05 16.32 -1.79
N ASN A 55 27.51 15.81 -0.65
CA ASN A 55 28.75 16.23 -0.02
C ASN A 55 30.01 15.70 -0.73
N GLU A 56 29.95 14.55 -1.42
CA GLU A 56 31.06 14.07 -2.27
C GLU A 56 31.28 14.88 -3.56
N SER A 57 30.32 15.75 -3.93
CA SER A 57 30.36 16.53 -5.18
C SER A 57 30.92 17.96 -5.03
N THR A 58 31.45 18.35 -3.86
CA THR A 58 32.14 19.64 -3.60
C THR A 58 33.59 19.41 -3.18
#